data_AF-A0A4C2ADQ2-F1
#
_entry.id   AF-A0A4C2ADQ2-F1
#
_cell.length_a   1.000
_cell.length_b   1.000
_cell.length_c   1.000
_cell.angle_alpha   90.00
_cell.angle_beta   90.00
_cell.angle_gamma   90.00
#
_symmetry.space_group_name_H-M   'P 1'
#
loop_
_entity.id
_entity.type
_entity.pdbx_description
1 polymer ?
#
loop_
_entity_poly.entity_id
_entity_poly.type
_entity_poly.pdbx_seq_one_letter_code
_entity_poly.pdbx_strand_id
1 'polypeptide(L)'
;MKKRSDKGYEWWSNQLDQARKEYCNKRRYWQKTRKKGGVSEEKAKVDLQRTRAKYRRMMREAQMAHFRKIADMGNSDPWGEAYRTASGRVRPPSNVINAIKYAEGYTGSLEESARVLLGALSPDDDPSRDTAYHGLVRIEARFAPSGPEAPPLTRLELGGIIRALPHTAPGADGLSARIVQHV
;
A
#
# COMPACT_ATOMS: atom_id res chain seq x y z
N MET A 1 -2.41 -30.07 -15.23
CA MET A 1 -1.43 -28.97 -15.44
C MET A 1 -1.99 -27.71 -14.79
N LYS A 2 -1.28 -27.07 -13.84
CA LYS A 2 -1.72 -25.79 -13.24
C LYS A 2 -1.87 -24.73 -14.33
N LYS A 3 -2.96 -23.96 -14.31
CA LYS A 3 -3.17 -22.87 -15.28
C LYS A 3 -2.21 -21.73 -14.94
N ARG A 4 -1.80 -20.94 -15.93
CA ARG A 4 -0.87 -19.83 -15.70
C ARG A 4 -1.52 -18.62 -15.02
N SER A 5 -2.85 -18.53 -15.06
CA SER A 5 -3.64 -17.67 -14.16
C SER A 5 -3.21 -17.86 -12.71
N ASP A 6 -3.00 -19.12 -12.30
CA ASP A 6 -2.65 -19.53 -10.94
C ASP A 6 -1.21 -19.13 -10.55
N LYS A 7 -0.45 -18.51 -11.47
CA LYS A 7 0.91 -18.00 -11.26
C LYS A 7 0.98 -16.46 -11.28
N GLY A 8 -0.15 -15.78 -11.09
CA GLY A 8 -0.22 -14.31 -11.07
C GLY A 8 -0.23 -13.65 -12.45
N TYR A 9 -0.58 -14.40 -13.50
CA TYR A 9 -0.83 -13.84 -14.84
C TYR A 9 -2.33 -13.85 -15.13
N GLU A 10 -3.07 -12.96 -14.48
CA GLU A 10 -4.53 -12.86 -14.60
C GLU A 10 -4.99 -12.52 -16.03
N TRP A 11 -4.15 -11.82 -16.78
CA TRP A 11 -4.36 -11.49 -18.20
C TRP A 11 -3.96 -12.62 -19.17
N TRP A 12 -3.55 -13.80 -18.68
CA TRP A 12 -3.12 -14.91 -19.51
C TRP A 12 -4.31 -15.70 -20.09
N SER A 13 -4.46 -15.67 -21.42
CA SER A 13 -5.53 -16.38 -22.11
C SER A 13 -5.10 -17.73 -22.71
N ASN A 14 -6.07 -18.58 -23.06
CA ASN A 14 -5.82 -19.83 -23.80
C ASN A 14 -5.18 -19.57 -25.17
N GLN A 15 -5.54 -18.47 -25.83
CA GLN A 15 -4.96 -18.06 -27.11
C GLN A 15 -3.45 -17.72 -26.98
N LEU A 16 -3.06 -17.07 -25.88
CA LEU A 16 -1.65 -16.81 -25.56
C LEU A 16 -0.88 -18.10 -25.28
N ASP A 17 -1.49 -19.06 -24.60
CA ASP A 17 -0.85 -20.36 -24.35
C ASP A 17 -0.64 -21.13 -25.67
N GLN A 18 -1.59 -21.08 -26.59
CA GLN A 18 -1.45 -21.67 -27.91
C GLN A 18 -0.35 -21.01 -28.73
N ALA A 19 -0.32 -19.67 -28.79
CA ALA A 19 0.75 -18.92 -29.47
C ALA A 19 2.14 -19.20 -28.87
N ARG A 20 2.22 -19.37 -27.53
CA ARG A 20 3.46 -19.77 -26.85
C ARG A 20 3.90 -21.18 -27.25
N LYS A 21 2.98 -22.14 -27.31
CA LYS A 21 3.27 -23.52 -27.76
C LYS A 21 3.77 -23.52 -29.21
N GLU A 22 3.11 -22.80 -30.10
CA GLU A 22 3.53 -22.62 -31.50
C GLU A 22 4.96 -22.06 -31.60
N TYR A 23 5.23 -20.95 -30.91
CA TYR A 23 6.57 -20.35 -30.87
C TYR A 23 7.62 -21.33 -30.32
N CYS A 24 7.32 -22.04 -29.24
CA CYS A 24 8.23 -23.00 -28.62
C CYS A 24 8.51 -24.18 -29.55
N ASN A 25 7.51 -24.68 -30.27
CA ASN A 25 7.67 -25.74 -31.26
C ASN A 25 8.56 -25.30 -32.43
N LYS A 26 8.32 -24.11 -33.00
CA LYS A 26 9.16 -23.55 -34.07
C LYS A 26 10.60 -23.27 -33.59
N ARG A 27 10.79 -22.83 -32.34
CA ARG A 27 12.12 -22.66 -31.73
C ARG A 27 12.88 -23.98 -31.67
N ARG A 28 12.23 -25.05 -31.16
CA ARG A 28 12.85 -26.38 -31.10
C ARG A 28 13.18 -26.91 -32.50
N TYR A 29 12.30 -26.69 -33.48
CA TYR A 29 12.53 -27.10 -34.86
C TYR A 29 13.74 -26.38 -35.46
N TRP A 30 13.81 -25.04 -35.35
CA TRP A 30 14.95 -24.27 -35.81
C TRP A 30 16.27 -24.69 -35.13
N GLN A 31 16.26 -24.96 -33.81
CA GLN A 31 17.45 -25.46 -33.11
C GLN A 31 17.95 -26.81 -33.63
N LYS A 32 17.05 -27.69 -34.09
CA LYS A 32 17.40 -28.97 -34.71
C LYS A 32 17.97 -28.77 -36.12
N THR A 33 17.34 -27.92 -36.94
CA THR A 33 17.77 -27.67 -38.33
C THR A 33 19.03 -26.83 -38.43
N ARG A 34 19.31 -25.97 -37.44
CA ARG A 34 20.55 -25.16 -37.35
C ARG A 34 21.82 -26.01 -37.32
N LYS A 35 21.73 -27.25 -36.83
CA LYS A 35 22.88 -28.18 -36.85
C LYS A 35 23.15 -28.79 -38.23
N LYS A 36 22.15 -28.78 -39.12
CA LYS A 36 22.21 -29.41 -40.46
C LYS A 36 22.49 -28.38 -41.57
N GLY A 37 22.15 -27.11 -41.36
CA GLY A 37 22.35 -26.04 -42.34
C GLY A 37 21.37 -26.09 -43.52
N GLY A 38 21.49 -25.13 -44.43
CA GLY A 38 20.82 -25.09 -45.74
C GLY A 38 19.40 -24.51 -45.74
N VAL A 39 18.67 -24.74 -46.83
CA VAL A 39 17.34 -24.16 -47.11
C VAL A 39 16.31 -24.44 -46.00
N SER A 40 16.41 -25.61 -45.36
CA SER A 40 15.55 -25.99 -44.25
C SER A 40 15.78 -25.16 -42.99
N GLU A 41 17.01 -24.70 -42.74
CA GLU A 41 17.31 -23.79 -41.64
C GLU A 41 16.70 -22.40 -41.89
N GLU A 42 16.89 -21.86 -43.10
CA GLU A 42 16.42 -20.51 -43.42
C GLU A 42 14.89 -20.42 -43.32
N LYS A 43 14.17 -21.42 -43.83
CA LYS A 43 12.71 -21.53 -43.68
C LYS A 43 12.30 -21.64 -42.20
N ALA A 44 13.00 -22.44 -41.40
CA ALA A 44 12.73 -22.57 -39.97
C ALA A 44 12.99 -21.28 -39.19
N LYS A 45 14.00 -20.49 -39.59
CA LYS A 45 14.35 -19.20 -39.00
C LYS A 45 13.29 -18.15 -39.27
N VAL A 46 12.80 -18.05 -40.51
CA VAL A 46 11.70 -17.14 -40.89
C VAL A 46 10.42 -17.49 -40.12
N ASP A 47 10.06 -18.77 -40.05
CA ASP A 47 8.90 -19.23 -39.27
C ASP A 47 9.01 -18.89 -37.77
N LEU A 48 10.20 -19.07 -37.20
CA LEU A 48 10.48 -18.71 -35.80
C LEU A 48 10.33 -17.20 -35.57
N GLN A 49 10.88 -16.37 -36.47
CA GLN A 49 10.76 -14.91 -36.37
C GLN A 49 9.30 -14.47 -36.44
N ARG A 50 8.53 -15.02 -37.39
CA ARG A 50 7.09 -14.72 -37.56
C ARG A 50 6.29 -15.11 -36.32
N THR A 51 6.47 -16.33 -35.81
CA THR A 51 5.74 -16.80 -34.62
C THR A 51 6.15 -16.06 -33.35
N ARG A 52 7.43 -15.69 -33.20
CA ARG A 52 7.92 -14.85 -32.09
C ARG A 52 7.30 -13.45 -32.13
N ALA A 53 7.24 -12.83 -33.31
CA ALA A 53 6.63 -11.51 -33.48
C ALA A 53 5.12 -11.54 -33.14
N LYS A 54 4.39 -12.54 -33.66
CA LYS A 54 2.98 -12.78 -33.33
C LYS A 54 2.77 -12.94 -31.82
N TYR A 55 3.52 -13.83 -31.18
CA TYR A 55 3.42 -14.07 -29.73
C TYR A 55 3.71 -12.81 -28.90
N ARG A 56 4.77 -12.07 -29.23
CA ARG A 56 5.12 -10.81 -28.53
C ARG A 56 4.08 -9.71 -28.71
N ARG A 57 3.44 -9.64 -29.88
CA ARG A 57 2.35 -8.69 -30.12
C ARG A 57 1.14 -9.05 -29.25
N MET A 58 0.69 -10.30 -29.31
CA MET A 58 -0.44 -10.78 -28.50
C MET A 58 -0.20 -10.58 -26.99
N MET A 59 1.03 -10.81 -26.51
CA MET A 59 1.41 -10.56 -25.12
C MET A 59 1.23 -9.09 -24.73
N ARG A 60 1.72 -8.16 -25.56
CA ARG A 60 1.59 -6.72 -25.30
C ARG A 60 0.13 -6.28 -25.36
N GLU A 61 -0.63 -6.75 -26.33
CA GLU A 61 -2.06 -6.42 -26.48
C GLU A 61 -2.86 -6.90 -25.26
N ALA A 62 -2.68 -8.15 -24.83
CA ALA A 62 -3.39 -8.69 -23.68
C ALA A 62 -3.02 -7.99 -22.37
N GLN A 63 -1.73 -7.74 -22.16
CA GLN A 63 -1.24 -7.03 -20.97
C GLN A 63 -1.79 -5.60 -20.95
N MET A 64 -1.73 -4.88 -22.06
CA MET A 64 -2.20 -3.50 -22.17
C MET A 64 -3.71 -3.41 -22.01
N ALA A 65 -4.48 -4.32 -22.61
CA ALA A 65 -5.94 -4.35 -22.47
C ALA A 65 -6.35 -4.57 -21.01
N HIS A 66 -5.66 -5.46 -20.29
CA HIS A 66 -5.93 -5.71 -18.88
C HIS A 66 -5.64 -4.48 -18.00
N PHE A 67 -4.46 -3.87 -18.14
CA PHE A 67 -4.12 -2.67 -17.37
C PHE A 67 -4.98 -1.45 -17.75
N ARG A 68 -5.37 -1.34 -19.02
CA ARG A 68 -6.31 -0.30 -19.46
C ARG A 68 -7.68 -0.47 -18.79
N LYS A 69 -8.20 -1.70 -18.74
CA LYS A 69 -9.44 -2.00 -18.01
C LYS A 69 -9.32 -1.62 -16.53
N ILE A 70 -8.21 -1.94 -15.87
CA ILE A 70 -7.97 -1.56 -14.47
C ILE A 70 -7.94 -0.03 -14.31
N ALA A 71 -7.26 0.68 -15.20
CA ALA A 71 -7.20 2.14 -15.17
C ALA A 71 -8.58 2.78 -15.39
N ASP A 72 -9.33 2.28 -16.37
CA ASP A 72 -10.68 2.77 -16.69
C ASP A 72 -11.67 2.52 -15.52
N MET A 73 -11.56 1.38 -14.82
CA MET A 73 -12.37 1.07 -13.63
C MET A 73 -11.90 1.81 -12.37
N GLY A 74 -10.61 2.09 -12.25
CA GLY A 74 -9.99 2.68 -11.06
C GLY A 74 -9.95 4.20 -11.03
N ASN A 75 -10.28 4.90 -12.12
CA ASN A 75 -10.20 6.37 -12.22
C ASN A 75 -11.27 7.13 -11.42
N SER A 76 -12.20 6.44 -10.75
CA SER A 76 -13.21 7.06 -9.87
C SER A 76 -12.70 7.29 -8.44
N ASP A 77 -11.70 6.53 -7.99
CA ASP A 77 -11.05 6.69 -6.68
C ASP A 77 -9.51 6.70 -6.87
N PRO A 78 -8.83 7.82 -6.58
CA PRO A 78 -7.36 7.91 -6.73
C PRO A 78 -6.59 6.87 -5.89
N TRP A 79 -7.22 6.26 -4.89
CA TRP A 79 -6.66 5.19 -4.07
C TRP A 79 -7.25 3.80 -4.36
N GLY A 80 -8.02 3.69 -5.44
CA GLY A 80 -8.81 2.53 -5.80
C GLY A 80 -8.01 1.36 -6.37
N GLU A 81 -8.66 0.57 -7.22
CA GLU A 81 -8.11 -0.69 -7.75
C GLU A 81 -6.83 -0.50 -8.58
N ALA A 82 -6.74 0.58 -9.37
CA ALA A 82 -5.56 0.89 -10.17
C ALA A 82 -4.32 1.16 -9.30
N TYR A 83 -4.45 2.00 -8.27
CA TYR A 83 -3.38 2.27 -7.32
C TYR A 83 -2.96 1.01 -6.56
N ARG A 84 -3.92 0.21 -6.07
CA ARG A 84 -3.65 -1.02 -5.32
C ARG A 84 -2.93 -2.07 -6.16
N THR A 85 -3.35 -2.23 -7.43
CA THR A 85 -2.72 -3.16 -8.36
C THR A 85 -1.29 -2.74 -8.71
N ALA A 86 -1.06 -1.45 -8.97
CA ALA A 86 0.27 -0.92 -9.30
C ALA A 86 1.24 -0.95 -8.11
N SER A 87 0.75 -0.68 -6.90
CA SER A 87 1.56 -0.66 -5.68
C SER A 87 1.85 -2.04 -5.07
N GLY A 88 1.35 -3.12 -5.69
CA GLY A 88 1.48 -4.48 -5.15
C GLY A 88 0.69 -4.71 -3.85
N ARG A 89 -0.22 -3.78 -3.50
CA ARG A 89 -1.12 -3.87 -2.36
C ARG A 89 -2.33 -4.74 -2.73
N VAL A 90 -2.05 -6.02 -3.00
CA VAL A 90 -3.05 -7.04 -3.36
C VAL A 90 -3.81 -7.54 -2.12
N ARG A 91 -3.25 -7.34 -0.93
CA ARG A 91 -3.96 -7.63 0.31
C ARG A 91 -5.01 -6.54 0.52
N PRO A 92 -6.27 -6.89 0.85
CA PRO A 92 -7.18 -5.91 1.43
C PRO A 92 -6.40 -5.26 2.58
N PRO A 93 -6.38 -3.93 2.64
CA PRO A 93 -5.50 -3.27 3.56
C PRO A 93 -5.92 -3.73 4.96
N SER A 94 -4.95 -4.09 5.80
CA SER A 94 -5.20 -4.71 7.12
C SER A 94 -5.95 -3.79 8.10
N ASN A 95 -6.28 -2.59 7.64
CA ASN A 95 -7.11 -1.57 8.27
C ASN A 95 -8.59 -1.65 7.85
N VAL A 96 -9.01 -2.61 7.00
CA VAL A 96 -10.42 -3.02 7.02
C VAL A 96 -10.59 -3.73 8.35
N ILE A 97 -11.16 -3.03 9.32
CA ILE A 97 -11.50 -3.61 10.62
C ILE A 97 -12.42 -4.79 10.33
N ASN A 98 -11.87 -6.00 10.43
CA ASN A 98 -12.68 -7.20 10.54
C ASN A 98 -13.49 -7.03 11.82
N ALA A 99 -14.79 -7.29 11.74
CA ALA A 99 -15.77 -7.16 12.80
C ALA A 99 -15.16 -7.29 14.21
N ILE A 100 -15.28 -6.23 15.00
CA ILE A 100 -14.81 -6.20 16.39
C ILE A 100 -15.78 -7.01 17.22
N LYS A 101 -15.25 -7.94 18.01
CA LYS A 101 -16.05 -8.67 18.99
C LYS A 101 -16.31 -7.77 20.21
N TYR A 102 -17.57 -7.59 20.57
CA TYR A 102 -18.03 -6.88 21.76
C TYR A 102 -19.09 -7.70 22.51
N ALA A 103 -19.60 -7.18 23.63
CA ALA A 103 -20.47 -7.93 24.54
C ALA A 103 -21.72 -8.54 23.85
N GLU A 104 -22.28 -7.85 22.84
CA GLU A 104 -23.50 -8.29 22.15
C GLU A 104 -23.23 -9.00 20.81
N GLY A 105 -21.97 -9.17 20.41
CA GLY A 105 -21.62 -9.88 19.17
C GLY A 105 -20.43 -9.30 18.43
N TYR A 106 -20.61 -9.10 17.12
CA TYR A 106 -19.57 -8.68 16.18
C TYR A 106 -20.05 -7.46 15.40
N THR A 107 -19.21 -6.47 15.18
CA THR A 107 -19.59 -5.27 14.43
C THR A 107 -19.75 -5.56 12.93
N GLY A 108 -20.84 -5.10 12.32
CA GLY A 108 -21.17 -5.33 10.92
C GLY A 108 -20.60 -4.29 9.94
N SER A 109 -20.10 -3.16 10.45
CA SER A 109 -19.55 -2.09 9.61
C SER A 109 -18.33 -1.40 10.22
N LEU A 110 -17.60 -0.63 9.41
CA LEU A 110 -16.50 0.21 9.87
C LEU A 110 -16.97 1.28 10.85
N GLU A 111 -18.12 1.92 10.58
CA GLU A 111 -18.68 2.95 11.45
C GLU A 111 -19.05 2.37 12.82
N GLU A 112 -19.70 1.20 12.83
CA GLU A 112 -20.03 0.48 14.06
C GLU A 112 -18.77 0.08 14.83
N SER A 113 -17.75 -0.40 14.11
CA SER A 113 -16.44 -0.73 14.71
C SER A 113 -15.77 0.49 15.35
N ALA A 114 -15.77 1.63 14.66
CA ALA A 114 -15.21 2.87 15.18
C ALA A 114 -15.99 3.35 16.41
N ARG A 115 -17.33 3.30 16.37
CA ARG A 115 -18.20 3.67 17.50
C ARG A 115 -17.93 2.81 18.72
N VAL A 116 -17.85 1.49 18.56
CA VAL A 116 -17.56 0.54 19.65
C VAL A 116 -16.16 0.80 20.24
N LEU A 117 -15.15 1.01 19.40
CA LEU A 117 -13.79 1.33 19.88
C LEU A 117 -13.74 2.65 20.64
N LEU A 118 -14.36 3.69 20.10
CA LEU A 118 -14.38 5.01 20.75
C LEU A 118 -15.10 4.94 22.09
N GLY A 119 -16.26 4.28 22.17
CA GLY A 119 -16.96 4.11 23.44
C GLY A 119 -16.19 3.31 24.48
N ALA A 120 -15.37 2.34 24.05
CA ALA A 120 -14.57 1.52 24.96
C ALA A 120 -13.27 2.20 25.42
N LEU A 121 -12.60 2.92 24.51
CA LEU A 121 -11.27 3.51 24.75
C LEU A 121 -11.34 4.96 25.22
N SER A 122 -12.44 5.64 24.93
CA SER A 122 -12.70 7.04 25.28
C SER A 122 -14.08 7.13 25.93
N PRO A 123 -14.23 6.57 27.15
CA PRO A 123 -15.51 6.59 27.85
C PRO A 123 -15.97 8.03 28.10
N ASP A 124 -17.28 8.23 28.15
CA ASP A 124 -17.87 9.52 28.49
C ASP A 124 -17.40 9.99 29.87
N ASP A 125 -17.11 11.28 29.98
CA ASP A 125 -16.74 11.93 31.25
C ASP A 125 -17.99 12.07 32.14
N ASP A 126 -18.26 11.05 32.97
CA ASP A 126 -19.43 10.95 33.83
C ASP A 126 -19.06 11.11 35.32
N PRO A 127 -19.36 12.28 35.94
CA PRO A 127 -19.05 12.52 37.36
C PRO A 127 -19.76 11.58 38.32
N SER A 128 -20.87 10.94 37.92
CA SER A 128 -21.60 9.99 38.78
C SER A 128 -20.83 8.69 39.00
N ARG A 129 -19.87 8.40 38.13
CA ARG A 129 -18.97 7.24 38.18
C ARG A 129 -17.60 7.57 38.77
N ASP A 130 -17.39 8.82 39.18
CA ASP A 130 -16.15 9.24 39.81
C ASP A 130 -15.96 8.54 41.16
N THR A 131 -14.75 8.04 41.39
CA THR A 131 -14.33 7.65 42.75
C THR A 131 -14.08 8.92 43.57
N ALA A 132 -13.98 8.80 44.89
CA ALA A 132 -13.62 9.93 45.75
C ALA A 132 -12.31 10.62 45.29
N TYR A 133 -11.34 9.84 44.81
CA TYR A 133 -10.10 10.36 44.23
C TYR A 133 -10.35 11.14 42.92
N HIS A 134 -11.13 10.61 41.98
CA HIS A 134 -11.46 11.31 40.74
C HIS A 134 -12.20 12.62 40.98
N GLY A 135 -13.11 12.64 41.96
CA GLY A 135 -13.81 13.86 42.38
C GLY A 135 -12.85 14.95 42.86
N LEU A 136 -11.82 14.58 43.64
CA LEU A 136 -10.78 15.51 44.08
C LEU A 136 -9.97 16.05 42.90
N VAL A 137 -9.48 15.18 42.01
CA VAL A 137 -8.72 15.60 40.81
C VAL A 137 -9.54 16.56 39.93
N ARG A 138 -10.84 16.30 39.76
CA ARG A 138 -11.74 17.18 39.00
C ARG A 138 -11.88 18.56 39.64
N ILE A 139 -11.97 18.61 40.97
CA ILE A 139 -12.03 19.87 41.72
C ILE A 139 -10.70 20.62 41.57
N GLU A 140 -9.58 19.95 41.79
CA GLU A 140 -8.23 20.55 41.65
C GLU A 140 -7.98 21.09 40.24
N ALA A 141 -8.37 20.36 39.18
CA ALA A 141 -8.19 20.77 37.80
C ALA A 141 -8.99 22.03 37.40
N ARG A 142 -10.02 22.41 38.18
CA ARG A 142 -10.77 23.66 37.96
C ARG A 142 -10.05 24.89 38.48
N PHE A 143 -9.10 24.71 39.40
CA PHE A 143 -8.33 25.81 39.95
C PHE A 143 -7.01 25.92 39.18
N ALA A 144 -6.61 27.15 38.91
CA ALA A 144 -5.24 27.37 38.45
C ALA A 144 -4.29 26.83 39.52
N PRO A 145 -3.21 26.14 39.14
CA PRO A 145 -2.25 25.62 40.10
C PRO A 145 -1.74 26.78 40.97
N SER A 146 -2.05 26.73 42.26
CA SER A 146 -1.57 27.72 43.22
C SER A 146 -0.13 27.34 43.59
N GLY A 147 0.82 28.10 43.07
CA GLY A 147 2.24 27.90 43.33
C GLY A 147 3.07 29.06 42.78
N PRO A 148 4.34 29.17 43.20
CA PRO A 148 5.26 30.09 42.54
C PRO A 148 5.33 29.73 41.04
N GLU A 149 5.45 30.76 40.20
CA GLU A 149 5.69 30.52 38.78
C GLU A 149 6.87 29.59 38.58
N ALA A 150 6.77 28.71 37.58
CA ALA A 150 7.91 27.90 37.18
C ALA A 150 9.09 28.83 36.87
N PRO A 151 10.32 28.48 37.30
CA PRO A 151 11.48 29.30 37.00
C PRO A 151 11.60 29.48 35.48
N PRO A 152 12.06 30.65 35.02
CA PRO A 152 12.24 30.90 33.60
C PRO A 152 13.24 29.89 33.01
N LEU A 153 12.94 29.43 31.80
CA LEU A 153 13.78 28.48 31.08
C LEU A 153 15.20 29.05 30.91
N THR A 154 16.21 28.29 31.32
CA THR A 154 17.60 28.73 31.26
C THR A 154 18.17 28.58 29.85
N ARG A 155 19.22 29.35 29.53
CA ARG A 155 19.95 29.22 28.26
C ARG A 155 20.52 27.80 28.07
N LEU A 156 20.89 27.13 29.16
CA LEU A 156 21.44 25.77 29.12
C LEU A 156 20.38 24.75 28.69
N GLU A 157 19.17 24.85 29.27
CA GLU A 157 18.03 24.00 28.93
C GLU A 157 17.57 24.24 27.49
N LEU A 158 17.45 25.52 27.09
CA LEU A 158 17.17 25.89 25.70
C LEU A 158 18.18 25.30 24.72
N GLY A 159 19.48 25.41 25.03
CA GLY A 159 20.53 24.81 24.21
C GLY A 159 20.42 23.28 24.13
N GLY A 160 19.99 22.62 25.22
CA GLY A 160 19.70 21.19 25.23
C GLY A 160 18.56 20.81 24.29
N ILE A 161 17.44 21.54 24.37
CA ILE A 161 16.26 21.35 23.52
C ILE A 161 16.63 21.55 22.04
N ILE A 162 17.34 22.63 21.71
CA ILE A 162 17.76 22.94 20.34
C ILE A 162 18.65 21.85 19.74
N ARG A 163 19.61 21.32 20.52
CA ARG A 163 20.48 20.22 20.08
C ARG A 163 19.73 18.90 19.92
N ALA A 164 18.67 18.68 20.69
CA ALA A 164 17.85 17.47 20.63
C ALA A 164 16.82 17.48 19.48
N LEU A 165 16.68 18.60 18.74
CA LEU A 165 15.74 18.68 17.63
C LEU A 165 16.10 17.68 16.52
N PRO A 166 15.16 16.81 16.10
CA PRO A 166 15.38 15.87 15.01
C PRO A 166 15.45 16.59 13.65
N HIS A 167 16.15 15.98 12.69
CA HIS A 167 16.18 16.47 11.30
C HIS A 167 14.89 16.11 10.55
N THR A 168 13.80 16.80 10.85
CA THR A 168 12.51 16.69 10.17
C THR A 168 12.35 17.75 9.08
N ALA A 169 11.38 17.54 8.19
CA ALA A 169 10.98 18.56 7.23
C ALA A 169 10.53 19.85 7.96
N PRO A 170 10.85 21.04 7.44
CA PRO A 170 10.46 22.30 8.05
C PRO A 170 8.94 22.48 8.02
N GLY A 171 8.43 23.27 8.98
CA GLY A 171 7.03 23.66 9.04
C GLY A 171 6.68 24.70 7.97
N ALA A 172 5.49 25.30 8.10
CA ALA A 172 5.03 26.36 7.20
C ALA A 172 5.91 27.62 7.24
N ASP A 173 6.71 27.79 8.29
CA ASP A 173 7.70 28.86 8.48
C ASP A 173 9.01 28.63 7.72
N GLY A 174 9.24 27.43 7.16
CA GLY A 174 10.46 27.09 6.44
C GLY A 174 11.70 26.93 7.31
N LEU A 175 11.58 27.00 8.65
CA LEU A 175 12.71 26.90 9.56
C LEU A 175 13.00 25.43 9.86
N SER A 176 14.23 25.00 9.57
CA SER A 176 14.68 23.63 9.89
C SER A 176 15.52 23.61 11.16
N ALA A 177 15.59 22.45 11.82
CA ALA A 177 16.44 22.24 12.99
C ALA A 177 17.91 22.66 12.72
N ARG A 178 18.39 22.49 11.48
CA ARG A 178 19.74 22.91 11.08
C ARG A 178 19.93 24.43 11.17
N ILE A 179 18.91 25.21 10.79
CA ILE A 179 18.96 26.68 10.86
C ILE A 179 18.97 27.12 12.32
N VAL A 180 18.08 26.54 13.14
CA VAL A 180 17.96 26.86 14.57
C VAL A 180 19.24 26.52 15.35
N GLN A 181 19.96 25.46 14.96
CA GLN A 181 21.21 25.04 15.60
C GLN A 181 22.44 25.85 15.19
N HIS A 182 22.36 26.66 14.13
CA HIS A 182 23.48 27.48 13.63
C HIS A 182 23.43 28.95 14.09
N VAL A 183 22.37 29.34 14.79
CA VAL A 183 22.20 30.67 15.42
C VAL A 183 22.68 30.61 16.86
#